data_AF-A0A962QXS8-F1
#
_entry.id   AF-A0A962QXS8-F1
#
_cell.length_a   1.000
_cell.length_b   1.000
_cell.length_c   1.000
_cell.angle_alpha   90.00
_cell.angle_beta   90.00
_cell.angle_gamma   90.00
#
_symmetry.space_group_name_H-M   'P 1'
#
loop_
_entity.id
_entity.type
_entity.pdbx_description
1 polymer ?
#
loop_
_entity_poly.entity_id
_entity_poly.type
_entity_poly.pdbx_seq_one_letter_code
_entity_poly.pdbx_strand_id
1 'polypeptide(L)' 'MRQLNYHHLYYFWVVAKEGHLTRAAQQLHVSQSALSSQIRQLQDQLGH' A
#
# COMPACT_ATOMS: atom_id res chain seq x y z
N MET A 1 -19.51 -12.22 3.34
CA MET A 1 -18.94 -11.30 2.33
C MET A 1 -17.55 -10.91 2.78
N ARG A 2 -16.50 -11.34 2.07
CA ARG A 2 -15.12 -10.97 2.39
C ARG A 2 -15.03 -9.47 2.08
N GLN A 3 -14.99 -8.60 3.10
CA GLN A 3 -14.74 -7.18 2.87
C GLN A 3 -13.39 -7.10 2.14
N LEU A 4 -13.41 -6.80 0.84
CA LEU A 4 -12.18 -6.46 0.14
C LEU A 4 -11.58 -5.28 0.88
N ASN A 5 -10.38 -5.45 1.40
CA ASN A 5 -9.73 -4.44 2.23
C ASN A 5 -9.15 -3.37 1.29
N TYR A 6 -10.01 -2.42 0.87
CA TYR A 6 -9.70 -1.41 -0.16
C TYR A 6 -8.54 -0.48 0.21
N HIS A 7 -8.15 -0.41 1.49
CA HIS A 7 -7.00 0.37 1.94
C HIS A 7 -5.69 -0.12 1.32
N HIS A 8 -5.49 -1.43 1.24
CA HIS A 8 -4.26 -1.98 0.66
C HIS A 8 -4.17 -1.70 -0.84
N LEU A 9 -5.29 -1.86 -1.56
CA LEU A 9 -5.37 -1.54 -2.99
C LEU A 9 -5.18 -0.04 -3.25
N TYR A 10 -5.73 0.81 -2.40
CA TYR A 10 -5.55 2.26 -2.49
C TYR A 10 -4.09 2.65 -2.25
N TYR A 11 -3.45 2.13 -1.20
CA TYR A 11 -2.04 2.37 -0.92
C TYR A 11 -1.13 1.87 -2.03
N PHE A 12 -1.43 0.69 -2.58
CA PHE A 12 -0.73 0.15 -3.73
C PHE A 12 -0.91 1.04 -4.97
N TRP A 13 -2.13 1.49 -5.26
CA TRP A 13 -2.40 2.39 -6.39
C TRP A 13 -1.69 3.74 -6.25
N VAL A 14 -1.68 4.34 -5.07
CA VAL A 14 -0.97 5.60 -4.82
C VAL A 14 0.54 5.41 -5.04
N VAL A 15 1.12 4.30 -4.57
CA VAL A 15 2.55 3.99 -4.79
C VAL A 15 2.85 3.74 -6.26
N ALA A 16 2.01 2.99 -6.96
CA ALA A 16 2.16 2.72 -8.39
C ALA A 16 2.03 4.00 -9.23
N LYS A 17 1.14 4.92 -8.84
CA LYS A 17 0.95 6.22 -9.50
C LYS A 17 2.10 7.18 -9.24
N GLU A 18 2.61 7.21 -8.01
CA GLU A 18 3.66 8.16 -7.60
C GLU A 18 5.07 7.68 -8.01
N GLY A 19 5.28 6.36 -8.17
CA GLY A 19 6.56 5.76 -8.54
C GLY A 19 7.64 5.83 -7.46
N HIS A 20 7.39 6.57 -6.37
CA HIS A 20 8.30 6.74 -5.23
C HIS A 20 7.58 6.46 -3.91
N LEU A 21 8.02 5.41 -3.21
CA LEU A 21 7.43 4.97 -1.94
C LEU A 21 7.46 6.06 -0.85
N THR A 22 8.52 6.85 -0.78
CA THR A 22 8.65 7.94 0.20
C THR A 22 7.66 9.08 -0.04
N ARG A 23 7.43 9.46 -1.31
CA ARG A 23 6.46 10.50 -1.67
C ARG A 23 5.02 10.03 -1.43
N ALA A 24 4.73 8.79 -1.77
CA ALA A 24 3.44 8.17 -1.48
C ALA A 24 3.17 8.12 0.04
N ALA A 25 4.17 7.78 0.86
CA ALA A 25 4.03 7.77 2.32
C ALA A 25 3.74 9.17 2.88
N GLN A 26 4.41 10.20 2.37
CA GLN A 26 4.15 11.59 2.73
C GLN A 26 2.72 12.02 2.37
N GLN A 27 2.26 11.69 1.16
CA GLN A 27 0.90 12.00 0.68
C GLN A 27 -0.18 11.28 1.49
N LEU A 28 0.10 10.05 1.90
CA LEU A 28 -0.81 9.23 2.72
C LEU A 28 -0.71 9.53 4.21
N HIS A 29 0.16 10.45 4.63
CA HIS A 29 0.41 10.78 6.04
C HIS A 29 0.77 9.55 6.90
N VAL A 30 1.52 8.61 6.34
CA VAL A 30 2.00 7.40 7.03
C VAL A 30 3.53 7.35 6.99
N SER A 31 4.12 6.54 7.87
CA SER A 31 5.55 6.25 7.75
C SER A 31 5.81 5.38 6.52
N GLN A 32 6.97 5.59 5.90
CA GLN A 32 7.39 4.77 4.76
C GLN A 32 7.52 3.28 5.12
N SER A 33 7.91 2.96 6.36
CA SER A 33 7.96 1.58 6.86
C SER A 33 6.58 0.95 7.02
N ALA A 34 5.58 1.71 7.49
CA ALA A 34 4.19 1.25 7.56
C ALA A 34 3.61 1.01 6.16
N LEU A 35 3.86 1.91 5.22
CA LEU A 35 3.42 1.76 3.83
C LEU A 35 4.07 0.53 3.16
N SER A 36 5.37 0.29 3.40
CA SER A 36 6.05 -0.90 2.91
C SER A 36 5.46 -2.19 3.48
N SER A 37 5.13 -2.22 4.78
CA SER A 37 4.51 -3.38 5.42
C SER A 37 3.12 -3.68 4.84
N GLN A 38 2.32 -2.63 4.62
CA GLN A 38 0.99 -2.73 4.01
C GLN A 38 1.02 -3.31 2.59
N ILE A 39 2.02 -2.94 1.79
CA ILE A 39 2.21 -3.49 0.43
C ILE A 39 2.66 -4.94 0.48
N ARG A 40 3.59 -5.27 1.38
CA ARG A 40 4.06 -6.65 1.55
C ARG A 40 2.92 -7.58 1.97
N GLN A 41 2.09 -7.15 2.92
CA GLN A 41 0.89 -7.89 3.32
C GLN A 41 -0.09 -8.10 2.16
N LEU A 42 -0.23 -7.11 1.27
CA LEU A 42 -1.05 -7.26 0.08
C LEU A 42 -0.45 -8.29 -0.89
N GLN A 43 0.86 -8.30 -1.09
CA GLN A 43 1.55 -9.30 -1.92
C GLN A 43 1.38 -10.71 -1.35
N ASP A 44 1.59 -10.88 -0.04
CA ASP A 44 1.41 -12.15 0.67
C ASP A 44 -0.05 -12.67 0.52
N GLN A 45 -1.04 -11.77 0.58
CA GLN A 45 -2.45 -12.11 0.38
C GLN A 45 -2.78 -12.50 -1.07
N LEU A 46 -2.06 -11.96 -2.03
CA LEU A 46 -2.22 -12.27 -3.46
C LEU A 46 -1.46 -13.55 -3.87
N GLY A 47 -0.62 -14.10 -2.99
CA GLY A 47 0.07 -15.38 -3.19
C GLY A 47 1.35 -15.27 -4.03
N HIS A 48 2.02 -14.12 -4.03
CA HIS A 48 3.35 -13.93 -4.60
C HIS A 48 4.42 -13.82 -3.53
#